data_AF-A0A389MSY2-F1
#
_entry.id   AF-A0A389MSY2-F1
#
_cell.length_a   1.000
_cell.length_b   1.000
_cell.length_c   1.000
_cell.angle_alpha   90.00
_cell.angle_beta   90.00
_cell.angle_gamma   90.00
#
_symmetry.space_group_name_H-M   'P 1'
#
loop_
_entity.id
_entity.type
_entity.pdbx_description
1 polymer ?
#
loop_
_entity_poly.entity_id
_entity_poly.type
_entity_poly.pdbx_seq_one_letter_code
_entity_poly.pdbx_strand_id
1 'polypeptide(L)' 'MTERGEIGRLYEAMVFAAYLVEQYGDAYAPILARMEEEWSAVLKADTPQARARRILNAHTVEGGLNAIR' A
#
# COMPACT_ATOMS: atom_id res chain seq x y z
N MET A 1 -0.51 -11.01 9.97
CA MET A 1 0.19 -9.78 9.54
C MET A 1 -0.80 -9.02 8.67
N THR A 2 -1.27 -7.86 9.10
CA THR A 2 -2.43 -7.18 8.48
C THR A 2 -1.97 -6.45 7.20
N GLU A 3 -2.71 -6.61 6.09
CA GLU A 3 -2.40 -6.02 4.77
C GLU A 3 -2.03 -4.52 4.80
N ARG A 4 -2.53 -3.76 5.79
CA ARG A 4 -2.18 -2.33 5.98
C ARG A 4 -0.69 -2.10 6.25
N GLY A 5 -0.03 -3.03 6.96
CA GLY A 5 1.39 -2.91 7.29
C GLY A 5 2.31 -3.17 6.10
N GLU A 6 1.85 -3.96 5.12
CA GLU A 6 2.64 -4.29 3.92
C GLU A 6 2.65 -3.15 2.91
N ILE A 7 1.51 -2.48 2.72
CA ILE A 7 1.41 -1.29 1.86
C ILE A 7 2.26 -0.14 2.42
N GLY A 8 2.22 0.10 3.74
CA GLY A 8 3.06 1.11 4.38
C GLY A 8 4.55 0.85 4.19
N ARG A 9 5.00 -0.40 4.40
CA ARG A 9 6.40 -0.79 4.18
C ARG A 9 6.84 -0.65 2.73
N LEU A 10 5.98 -0.99 1.77
CA LEU A 10 6.29 -0.83 0.35
C LEU A 10 6.44 0.65 -0.02
N TYR A 11 5.57 1.51 0.52
CA TYR A 11 5.66 2.95 0.31
C TYR A 11 6.95 3.54 0.91
N GLU A 12 7.29 3.17 2.15
CA GLU A 12 8.55 3.61 2.79
C GLU A 12 9.79 3.15 2.00
N ALA A 13 9.79 1.92 1.51
CA ALA A 13 10.87 1.40 0.67
C ALA A 13 11.01 2.17 -0.65
N MET A 14 9.88 2.51 -1.28
CA MET A 14 9.85 3.30 -2.52
C MET A 14 10.37 4.73 -2.31
N VAL A 15 10.00 5.37 -1.19
CA VAL A 15 10.54 6.69 -0.81
C VAL A 15 12.05 6.63 -0.61
N PHE A 16 12.55 5.58 0.03
CA PHE A 16 13.99 5.38 0.19
C PHE A 16 14.70 5.18 -1.15
N ALA A 17 14.15 4.37 -2.05
CA ALA A 17 14.72 4.18 -3.39
C ALA A 17 14.75 5.49 -4.20
N ALA A 18 13.70 6.32 -4.09
CA ALA A 18 13.66 7.65 -4.72
C ALA A 18 14.77 8.57 -4.18
N TYR A 19 14.99 8.58 -2.87
CA TYR A 19 16.10 9.32 -2.25
C TYR A 19 17.47 8.86 -2.78
N LEU A 20 17.66 7.54 -2.97
CA LEU A 20 18.92 7.03 -3.52
C LEU A 20 19.16 7.49 -4.96
N VAL A 21 18.12 7.50 -5.81
CA VAL A 21 18.22 8.00 -7.18
C VAL A 21 18.53 9.49 -7.19
N GLU A 22 17.88 10.29 -6.34
CA GLU A 22 18.14 11.72 -6.24
C GLU A 22 19.58 12.02 -5.81
N GLN A 23 20.11 11.29 -4.82
CA GLN A 23 21.45 11.57 -4.28
C GLN A 23 22.60 10.95 -5.06
N TYR A 24 22.40 9.75 -5.59
CA TYR A 24 23.49 8.96 -6.17
C TYR A 24 23.30 8.69 -7.67
N GLY A 25 22.24 9.24 -8.26
CA GLY A 25 21.96 9.17 -9.69
C GLY A 25 21.43 7.81 -10.15
N ASP A 26 21.49 7.62 -11.47
CA ASP A 26 20.76 6.58 -12.19
C ASP A 26 21.15 5.13 -11.84
N ALA A 27 22.23 4.92 -11.10
CA ALA A 27 22.63 3.60 -10.62
C ALA A 27 21.52 2.88 -9.83
N TYR A 28 20.64 3.65 -9.17
CA TYR A 28 19.52 3.12 -8.39
C TYR A 28 18.18 3.17 -9.13
N ALA A 29 18.12 3.76 -10.33
CA ALA A 29 16.88 3.90 -11.10
C ALA A 29 16.18 2.56 -11.38
N PRO A 30 16.88 1.44 -11.66
CA PRO A 30 16.22 0.15 -11.84
C PRO A 30 15.48 -0.36 -10.59
N ILE A 31 15.98 -0.01 -9.40
CA ILE A 31 15.36 -0.40 -8.12
C ILE A 31 14.06 0.38 -7.92
N LEU A 32 14.10 1.70 -8.16
CA LEU A 32 12.91 2.54 -8.08
C LEU A 32 11.83 2.11 -9.09
N ALA A 33 12.21 1.89 -10.35
CA ALA A 33 11.29 1.46 -11.40
C ALA A 33 10.56 0.16 -11.05
N ARG A 34 11.29 -0.82 -10.50
CA ARG A 34 10.69 -2.08 -10.03
C ARG A 34 9.68 -1.83 -8.89
N MET A 35 10.00 -0.96 -7.94
CA MET A 35 9.08 -0.65 -6.83
C MET A 35 7.83 0.08 -7.31
N GLU A 36 7.93 0.95 -8.31
CA GLU A 36 6.79 1.62 -8.93
C GLU A 36 5.86 0.63 -9.64
N GLU A 37 6.40 -0.40 -10.31
CA GLU A 37 5.61 -1.47 -10.91
C GLU A 37 4.85 -2.29 -9.84
N GLU A 38 5.53 -2.68 -8.76
CA GLU A 38 4.92 -3.40 -7.64
C GLU A 38 3.81 -2.56 -6.97
N TRP A 39 4.06 -1.27 -6.76
CA TRP A 39 3.07 -0.33 -6.23
C TRP A 39 1.86 -0.17 -7.15
N SER A 40 2.09 -0.05 -8.47
CA SER A 40 1.02 0.02 -9.47
C SER A 40 0.16 -1.24 -9.47
N ALA A 41 0.77 -2.42 -9.32
CA ALA A 41 0.05 -3.68 -9.23
C ALA A 41 -0.84 -3.74 -7.97
N VAL A 42 -0.32 -3.27 -6.83
CA VAL A 42 -1.09 -3.17 -5.58
C VAL A 42 -2.27 -2.20 -5.72
N LEU A 43 -2.07 -1.03 -6.35
CA LEU A 43 -3.14 -0.07 -6.59
C LEU A 43 -4.20 -0.59 -7.56
N LYS A 44 -3.80 -1.30 -8.61
CA LYS A 44 -4.75 -1.90 -9.58
C LYS A 44 -5.56 -3.04 -8.95
N ALA A 45 -4.96 -3.81 -8.05
CA ALA A 45 -5.67 -4.81 -7.27
C ALA A 45 -6.67 -4.17 -6.28
N ASP A 46 -6.40 -2.94 -5.84
CA ASP A 46 -7.29 -2.13 -5.01
C ASP A 46 -8.39 -1.43 -5.83
N THR A 47 -9.20 -2.21 -6.54
CA THR A 47 -10.38 -1.68 -7.25
C THR A 47 -11.30 -0.91 -6.29
N PRO A 48 -12.09 0.08 -6.74
CA PRO A 48 -13.05 0.78 -5.89
C PRO A 48 -13.98 -0.17 -5.13
N GLN A 49 -14.32 -1.31 -5.75
CA GLN A 49 -15.12 -2.37 -5.15
C GLN A 49 -14.36 -3.17 -4.08
N ALA A 50 -13.07 -3.49 -4.30
CA ALA A 50 -12.22 -4.12 -3.28
C ALA A 50 -11.99 -3.16 -2.10
N ARG A 51 -11.80 -1.87 -2.36
CA ARG A 51 -11.72 -0.82 -1.33
C ARG A 51 -13.02 -0.71 -0.53
N ALA A 52 -14.16 -0.64 -1.20
CA ALA A 52 -15.48 -0.62 -0.55
C ALA A 52 -15.71 -1.89 0.29
N ARG A 53 -15.35 -3.07 -0.23
CA ARG A 53 -15.44 -4.35 0.50
C ARG A 53 -14.57 -4.33 1.76
N ARG A 54 -13.34 -3.81 1.70
CA ARG A 54 -12.45 -3.70 2.87
C ARG A 54 -12.98 -2.72 3.91
N ILE A 55 -13.51 -1.56 3.48
CA ILE A 55 -14.14 -0.58 4.38
C ILE A 55 -15.33 -1.22 5.09
N LEU A 56 -16.23 -1.85 4.34
CA LEU A 56 -17.39 -2.53 4.91
C LEU A 56 -16.98 -3.67 5.85
N ASN A 57 -16.00 -4.49 5.48
CA ASN A 57 -15.49 -5.57 6.31
C ASN A 57 -14.84 -5.07 7.61
N ALA A 58 -14.11 -3.95 7.55
CA ALA A 58 -13.53 -3.33 8.75
C ALA A 58 -14.62 -2.82 9.72
N HIS A 59 -15.79 -2.43 9.20
CA HIS A 59 -16.95 -2.02 10.00
C HIS A 59 -17.88 -3.17 10.40
N THR A 60 -17.74 -4.37 9.82
CA THR A 60 -18.56 -5.54 10.17
C THR A 60 -17.83 -6.56 11.05
N VAL A 61 -16.50 -6.69 10.96
CA VAL A 61 -15.73 -7.69 11.71
C VAL A 61 -15.41 -7.25 13.16
N GLU A 62 -15.49 -5.95 13.48
CA GLU A 62 -15.47 -5.43 14.86
C GLU A 62 -16.80 -4.80 15.31
N GLY A 63 -17.86 -4.95 14.50
CA GLY A 63 -19.17 -4.32 14.72
C GLY A 63 -20.21 -5.16 15.45
N GLY A 64 -19.84 -6.31 16.00
CA GLY A 64 -20.74 -7.12 16.85
C GLY A 64 -21.12 -6.45 18.17
N LEU A 65 -20.47 -5.35 18.54
CA LEU A 65 -20.77 -4.53 19.70
C LEU A 65 -20.63 -3.05 19.33
N ASN A 66 -21.57 -2.51 18.54
CA ASN A 66 -22.00 -1.11 18.59
C ASN A 66 -23.24 -0.83 17.73
N ALA A 67 -24.09 -1.84 17.52
CA ALA A 67 -25.51 -1.58 17.36
C ALA A 67 -26.11 -1.53 18.77
N ILE A 68 -26.68 -0.39 19.14
CA ILE A 68 -27.33 -0.04 20.43
C ILE A 68 -26.38 0.53 21.50
N ARG A 69 -26.15 1.85 21.46
CA ARG A 69 -26.75 2.80 22.41
C ARG A 69 -26.74 4.23 21.88
#